data_AF-A0A661XTX9-F1
#
_entry.id   AF-A0A661XTX9-F1
#
_cell.length_a   1.000
_cell.length_b   1.000
_cell.length_c   1.000
_cell.angle_alpha   90.00
_cell.angle_beta   90.00
_cell.angle_gamma   90.00
#
_symmetry.space_group_name_H-M   'P 1'
#
loop_
_entity.id
_entity.type
_entity.pdbx_description
1 polymer ?
#
loop_
_entity_poly.entity_id
_entity_poly.type
_entity_poly.pdbx_seq_one_letter_code
_entity_poly.pdbx_strand_id
1 'polypeptide(L)' 'FHESPEKGSRQFLSLGAGFKYTSINIDMSYLFSTSAVRSPLEGTLRFGLTFNFGDEYDEY' A
#
# COMPACT_ATOMS: atom_id res chain seq x y z
N PHE A 1 9.03 4.22 -1.97
CA PHE A 1 9.36 5.20 -3.03
C PHE A 1 10.52 6.05 -2.52
N HIS A 2 11.55 6.27 -3.33
CA HIS A 2 12.73 7.05 -2.93
C HIS A 2 13.12 7.98 -4.08
N GLU A 3 12.87 9.27 -3.89
CA GLU A 3 13.24 10.34 -4.84
C GLU A 3 14.39 11.18 -4.27
N SER A 4 15.07 11.93 -5.15
CA SER A 4 16.19 12.80 -4.79
C SER A 4 15.81 13.77 -3.66
N PRO A 5 16.67 13.94 -2.63
CA PRO A 5 16.43 14.86 -1.53
C PRO A 5 16.23 16.31 -1.99
N GLU A 6 16.92 16.72 -3.05
CA GLU A 6 16.93 18.08 -3.58
C GLU A 6 15.83 18.33 -4.63
N LYS A 7 15.28 17.25 -5.21
CA LYS A 7 14.23 17.31 -6.24
C LYS A 7 13.08 16.41 -5.82
N GLY A 8 12.03 17.00 -5.24
CA GLY A 8 10.77 16.32 -4.93
C GLY A 8 10.65 15.81 -3.49
N SER A 9 11.75 15.44 -2.82
CA SER A 9 11.80 15.07 -1.39
C SER A 9 10.75 14.04 -0.94
N ARG A 10 10.24 13.23 -1.87
CA ARG A 10 9.23 12.21 -1.63
C ARG A 10 9.92 10.91 -1.32
N GLN A 11 9.97 10.57 -0.04
CA GLN A 11 10.55 9.33 0.43
C GLN A 11 9.57 8.67 1.40
N PHE A 12 9.06 7.50 1.02
CA PHE A 12 8.05 6.80 1.78
C PHE A 12 8.38 5.31 1.85
N LEU A 13 8.21 4.76 3.05
CA LEU A 13 8.18 3.34 3.31
C LEU A 13 6.75 2.95 3.65
N SER A 14 6.22 1.92 2.98
CA SER A 14 4.93 1.34 3.32
C SER A 14 5.14 -0.05 3.92
N LEU A 15 4.46 -0.33 5.02
CA LEU A 15 4.33 -1.68 5.56
C LEU A 15 2.84 -2.00 5.68
N GLY A 16 2.48 -3.23 5.39
CA GLY A 16 1.10 -3.67 5.38
C GLY A 16 0.97 -5.17 5.57
N ALA A 17 -0.25 -5.59 5.84
CA ALA A 17 -0.66 -6.98 5.95
C ALA A 17 -1.92 -7.20 5.12
N GLY A 18 -2.09 -8.42 4.61
CA GLY A 18 -3.26 -8.81 3.84
C GLY A 18 -3.77 -10.18 4.27
N PHE A 19 -5.08 -10.35 4.24
CA PHE A 19 -5.77 -11.60 4.57
C PHE A 19 -6.68 -11.97 3.40
N LYS A 20 -6.56 -13.21 2.89
CA LYS A 20 -7.47 -13.80 1.91
C LYS A 20 -8.41 -14.77 2.63
N TYR A 21 -9.71 -14.64 2.41
CA TYR A 21 -10.72 -15.59 2.88
C TYR A 21 -11.72 -15.90 1.77
N THR A 22 -11.71 -17.15 1.31
CA THR A 22 -12.55 -17.64 0.20
C THR A 22 -12.43 -16.71 -1.03
N SER A 23 -13.41 -15.84 -1.25
CA SER A 23 -13.48 -14.91 -2.38
C SER A 23 -13.22 -13.45 -2.00
N ILE A 24 -12.90 -13.16 -0.74
CA ILE A 24 -12.66 -11.80 -0.24
C ILE A 24 -11.18 -11.64 0.12
N ASN A 25 -10.55 -10.58 -0.37
CA ASN A 25 -9.25 -10.13 0.13
C ASN A 25 -9.42 -8.83 0.89
N ILE A 26 -8.75 -8.75 2.03
CA ILE A 26 -8.66 -7.54 2.85
C ILE A 26 -7.20 -7.16 2.95
N ASP A 27 -6.86 -5.95 2.53
CA ASP A 27 -5.51 -5.41 2.62
C ASP A 27 -5.50 -4.15 3.49
N MET A 28 -4.46 -4.03 4.31
CA MET A 28 -4.24 -2.86 5.14
C MET A 28 -2.78 -2.47 5.08
N SER A 29 -2.51 -1.20 4.78
CA SER A 29 -1.13 -0.68 4.73
C SER A 29 -1.02 0.68 5.37
N TYR A 30 0.11 0.93 6.02
CA TYR A 30 0.45 2.21 6.60
C TYR A 30 1.68 2.79 5.92
N LEU A 31 1.62 4.09 5.61
CA LEU A 31 2.68 4.82 4.94
C LEU A 31 3.45 5.70 5.93
N PHE A 32 4.71 5.35 6.19
CA PHE A 32 5.65 6.15 6.96
C PHE A 32 6.49 7.01 6.01
N SER A 33 6.57 8.31 6.26
CA SER A 33 7.49 9.20 5.54
C SER A 33 8.88 9.05 6.13
N THR A 34 9.90 8.90 5.28
CA THR A 34 11.32 8.93 5.71
C THR A 34 12.01 10.24 5.32
N SER A 35 11.27 11.19 4.74
CA SER A 35 11.77 12.50 4.32
C SER A 35 11.64 13.56 5.41
N ALA A 36 12.63 14.45 5.52
CA ALA A 36 12.61 15.61 6.42
C ALA A 36 11.59 16.69 6.00
N VAL A 37 11.09 16.62 4.76
CA VAL A 37 10.05 17.52 4.24
C VAL A 37 8.68 16.88 4.46
N ARG A 38 7.85 17.52 5.29
CA ARG A 38 6.52 17.02 5.68
C ARG A 38 5.63 16.83 4.46
N SER A 39 5.24 15.59 4.19
CA SER A 39 4.38 15.26 3.05
C SER A 39 2.91 15.18 3.49
N PRO A 40 1.95 15.69 2.70
CA PRO A 40 0.52 15.60 3.04
C PRO A 40 -0.02 14.15 3.08
N LEU A 41 0.76 13.15 2.66
CA LEU A 41 0.42 11.72 2.71
C LEU A 41 1.05 11.00 3.90
N GLU A 42 1.80 11.71 4.74
CA GLU A 42 2.41 11.16 5.94
C GLU A 42 1.35 10.65 6.92
N GLY A 43 1.52 9.41 7.40
CA GLY A 43 0.63 8.80 8.38
C GLY A 43 -0.71 8.31 7.82
N THR A 44 -0.80 8.08 6.51
CA THR A 44 -2.01 7.54 5.89
C THR A 44 -2.14 6.03 6.17
N LEU A 45 -3.25 5.64 6.79
CA LEU A 45 -3.72 4.25 6.80
C LEU A 45 -4.58 4.00 5.56
N ARG A 46 -4.22 3.00 4.77
CA ARG A 46 -4.98 2.54 3.62
C ARG A 46 -5.62 1.20 3.93
N PHE A 47 -6.89 1.06 3.59
CA PHE A 47 -7.64 -0.19 3.64
C PHE A 47 -8.18 -0.49 2.24
N GLY A 48 -8.09 -1.75 1.83
CA GLY A 48 -8.63 -2.25 0.58
C GLY A 48 -9.48 -3.48 0.81
N LEU A 49 -10.55 -3.58 0.03
CA LEU A 49 -11.47 -4.71 0.00
C LEU A 49 -11.61 -5.13 -1.45
N THR A 50 -11.22 -6.38 -1.74
CA THR A 50 -11.34 -6.97 -3.07
C THR A 50 -12.30 -8.14 -3.02
N PHE A 51 -13.25 -8.16 -3.95
CA PHE A 51 -14.16 -9.29 -4.16
C PHE A 51 -13.77 -9.99 -5.46
N ASN A 52 -13.40 -11.27 -5.36
CA ASN A 52 -13.08 -12.10 -6.50
C ASN A 52 -14.36 -12.77 -6.97
N PHE A 53 -14.83 -12.43 -8.17
CA PHE A 53 -16.03 -13.00 -8.77
C PHE A 53 -15.62 -13.98 -9.87
N GLY A 54 -16.21 -15.19 -9.86
CA GLY A 54 -15.91 -16.26 -10.83
C GLY A 54 -15.09 -17.40 -10.23
N ASP A 55 -14.83 -18.42 -11.06
CA ASP A 55 -14.04 -19.60 -10.69
C ASP A 55 -12.54 -19.28 -10.71
N GLU A 56 -11.77 -20.01 -9.88
CA GLU A 56 -10.31 -19.90 -9.83
C GLU A 56 -9.72 -20.51 -11.12
N TYR A 57 -9.21 -19.66 -12.01
CA TYR A 57 -8.51 -20.11 -13.21
C TYR A 57 -7.06 -20.38 -12.86
N ASP A 58 -6.58 -21.61 -13.12
CA ASP A 58 -5.16 -21.93 -13.02
C ASP A 58 -4.40 -21.22 -14.14
N GLU A 59 -3.60 -20.20 -13.79
CA GLU A 59 -2.62 -19.60 -14.70
C GLU A 59 -1.40 -20.54 -14.82
N TYR A 60 -1.13 -21.02 -16.04
CA TYR A 60 0.03 -21.87 -16.38
C TYR A 60 1.26 -21.07 -16.80
#